data_AF-A0A971HA89-F1
#
_entry.id   AF-A0A971HA89-F1
#
_cell.length_a   1.000
_cell.length_b   1.000
_cell.length_c   1.000
_cell.angle_alpha   90.00
_cell.angle_beta   90.00
_cell.angle_gamma   90.00
#
_symmetry.space_group_name_H-M   'P 1'
#
loop_
_entity.id
_entity.type
_entity.pdbx_description
1 polymer ?
#
loop_
_entity_poly.entity_id
_entity_poly.type
_entity_poly.pdbx_seq_one_letter_code
_entity_poly.pdbx_strand_id
1 'polypeptide(L)'
;LLPKTSYGETELITKHIYHEIEKASLNDIIISVSIGWDTKSSPDQSMMEVYAKAEECMYRKKLTESQSMRSKTIQVIMKTLNETNKRERIHS
;
A
#
# COMPACT_ATOMS: atom_id res chain seq x y z
N LEU A 1 -9.41 -13.57 5.53
CA LEU A 1 -9.30 -14.10 6.91
C LEU A 1 -8.19 -15.12 6.96
N LEU A 2 -7.33 -15.09 7.99
CA LEU A 2 -6.20 -15.99 8.17
C LEU A 2 -6.42 -16.82 9.45
N PRO A 3 -6.98 -18.04 9.37
CA PRO A 3 -7.26 -18.85 10.55
C PRO A 3 -5.96 -19.32 11.22
N LYS A 4 -5.99 -19.45 12.56
CA LYS A 4 -4.84 -19.92 13.37
C LYS A 4 -3.54 -19.15 13.11
N THR A 5 -3.66 -17.86 12.79
CA THR A 5 -2.53 -16.98 12.48
C THR A 5 -2.50 -15.85 13.50
N SER A 6 -1.33 -15.61 14.09
CA SER A 6 -1.10 -14.56 15.07
C SER A 6 -0.98 -13.18 14.43
N TYR A 7 -1.00 -12.14 15.26
CA TYR A 7 -0.81 -10.76 14.81
C TYR A 7 0.54 -10.56 14.11
N GLY A 8 1.62 -11.13 14.67
CA GLY A 8 2.96 -11.03 14.11
C GLY A 8 3.12 -11.80 12.79
N GLU A 9 2.51 -12.99 12.67
CA GLU A 9 2.50 -13.72 11.40
C GLU A 9 1.72 -12.95 10.32
N THR A 10 0.60 -12.33 10.68
CA THR A 10 -0.18 -11.47 9.77
C THR A 10 0.62 -10.25 9.33
N GLU A 11 1.43 -9.67 10.22
CA GLU A 11 2.36 -8.58 9.87
C GLU A 11 3.38 -9.03 8.83
N LEU A 12 3.98 -10.23 8.99
CA LEU A 12 4.94 -10.77 8.02
C LEU A 12 4.28 -11.03 6.66
N ILE A 13 3.08 -11.60 6.64
CA ILE A 13 2.29 -11.80 5.43
C ILE A 13 2.01 -10.46 4.75
N THR A 14 1.63 -9.45 5.53
CA THR A 14 1.35 -8.12 5.00
C THR A 14 2.60 -7.46 4.41
N LYS A 15 3.76 -7.57 5.06
CA LYS A 15 5.05 -7.11 4.52
C LYS A 15 5.37 -7.80 3.19
N HIS A 16 5.11 -9.11 3.09
CA HIS A 16 5.28 -9.85 1.85
C HIS A 16 4.34 -9.35 0.74
N ILE A 17 3.07 -9.06 1.06
CA ILE A 17 2.11 -8.49 0.10
C ILE A 17 2.59 -7.13 -0.43
N TYR A 18 3.06 -6.22 0.45
CA TYR A 18 3.61 -4.94 0.03
C TYR A 18 4.81 -5.11 -0.92
N HIS A 19 5.73 -6.03 -0.59
CA HIS A 19 6.88 -6.34 -1.43
C HIS A 19 6.50 -6.83 -2.84
N GLU A 20 5.50 -7.72 -2.93
CA GLU A 20 5.03 -8.22 -4.23
C GLU A 20 4.27 -7.15 -5.03
N ILE A 21 3.54 -6.24 -4.37
CA ILE A 21 2.92 -5.08 -5.02
C ILE A 21 3.99 -4.14 -5.58
N GLU A 22 5.08 -3.90 -4.85
CA GLU A 22 6.18 -3.05 -5.32
C GLU A 22 6.91 -3.64 -6.54
N LYS A 23 7.03 -4.97 -6.60
CA LYS A 23 7.59 -5.67 -7.76
C LYS A 23 6.66 -5.71 -8.96
N ALA A 24 5.35 -5.64 -8.74
CA ALA A 24 4.36 -5.68 -9.81
C ALA A 24 4.47 -4.41 -10.65
N SER A 25 5.29 -4.44 -11.71
CA SER A 25 5.39 -3.35 -12.67
C SER A 25 4.24 -3.42 -13.68
N LEU A 26 3.20 -2.60 -13.47
CA LEU A 26 2.17 -2.34 -14.47
C LEU A 26 2.54 -1.07 -15.27
N ASN A 27 3.60 -1.14 -16.09
CA ASN A 27 4.07 0.01 -16.89
C ASN A 27 4.22 1.28 -16.02
N ASP A 28 3.58 2.39 -16.44
CA ASP A 28 3.58 3.68 -15.74
C ASP A 28 2.48 3.81 -14.66
N ILE A 29 1.72 2.73 -14.39
CA ILE A 29 0.66 2.74 -13.39
C ILE A 29 1.23 2.44 -12.02
N ILE A 30 1.10 3.40 -11.11
CA ILE A 30 1.49 3.27 -9.71
C ILE A 30 0.33 2.65 -8.93
N ILE A 31 0.53 1.47 -8.34
CA ILE A 31 -0.43 0.85 -7.43
C ILE A 31 -0.20 1.38 -6.01
N SER A 32 -1.29 1.78 -5.33
CA SER A 32 -1.29 2.15 -3.92
C SER A 32 -2.30 1.28 -3.17
N VAL A 33 -1.84 0.61 -2.11
CA VAL A 33 -2.68 -0.20 -1.23
C VAL A 33 -2.30 0.09 0.21
N SER A 34 -3.31 0.24 1.07
CA SER A 34 -3.15 0.35 2.52
C SER A 34 -3.78 -0.87 3.19
N ILE A 35 -3.01 -1.57 4.02
CA ILE A 35 -3.45 -2.82 4.66
C ILE A 35 -3.43 -2.65 6.18
N GLY A 36 -4.61 -2.79 6.78
CA GLY A 36 -4.78 -2.93 8.22
C GLY A 36 -5.22 -4.34 8.57
N TRP A 37 -4.86 -4.78 9.77
CA TRP A 37 -5.21 -6.09 10.28
C TRP A 37 -5.37 -6.03 11.79
N ASP A 38 -6.13 -6.99 12.30
CA ASP A 38 -6.21 -7.33 13.71
C ASP A 38 -6.47 -8.84 13.84
N THR A 39 -6.24 -9.39 15.02
CA THR A 39 -6.43 -10.82 15.30
C THR A 39 -7.33 -11.04 16.48
N LYS A 40 -8.15 -12.09 16.39
CA LYS A 40 -9.02 -12.52 17.48
C LYS A 40 -8.20 -13.14 18.60
N SER A 41 -8.29 -12.59 19.81
CA SER A 41 -7.52 -13.01 20.99
C SER A 41 -8.26 -14.00 21.89
N SER A 42 -9.58 -14.13 21.76
CA SER A 42 -10.39 -15.10 22.52
C SER A 42 -11.55 -15.67 21.69
N PRO A 43 -12.10 -16.84 22.05
CA PRO A 43 -13.30 -17.41 21.42
C PRO A 43 -14.53 -16.50 21.46
N ASP A 44 -14.67 -15.69 22.52
CA ASP A 44 -15.87 -14.87 22.75
C ASP A 44 -15.76 -13.44 22.19
N GLN A 45 -14.57 -13.03 21.74
CA GLN A 45 -14.39 -11.71 21.14
C GLN A 45 -15.26 -11.57 19.88
N SER A 46 -15.99 -10.46 19.79
CA SER A 46 -16.82 -10.15 18.64
C SER A 46 -15.98 -9.99 17.37
N MET A 47 -16.37 -10.67 16.29
CA MET A 47 -15.71 -10.50 15.01
C MET A 47 -15.89 -9.08 14.45
N MET A 48 -17.01 -8.43 14.77
CA MET A 48 -17.27 -7.04 14.36
C MET A 48 -16.26 -6.07 15.02
N GLU A 49 -15.87 -6.32 16.26
CA GLU A 49 -14.83 -5.56 16.94
C GLU A 49 -13.46 -5.73 16.28
N VAL A 50 -13.10 -6.97 15.92
CA VAL A 50 -11.84 -7.27 15.21
C VAL A 50 -11.82 -6.59 13.84
N TYR A 51 -12.93 -6.60 13.10
CA TYR A 51 -13.01 -5.89 11.82
C TYR A 51 -12.90 -4.38 11.99
N ALA A 52 -13.57 -3.79 12.98
CA ALA A 52 -13.48 -2.36 13.24
C ALA A 52 -12.03 -1.92 13.55
N LYS A 53 -11.31 -2.71 14.37
CA LYS A 53 -9.89 -2.45 14.68
C LYS A 53 -8.98 -2.59 13.46
N ALA A 54 -9.21 -3.62 12.64
CA ALA A 54 -8.47 -3.79 11.39
C ALA A 54 -8.72 -2.63 10.40
N GLU A 55 -9.96 -2.15 10.31
CA GLU A 55 -10.34 -1.01 9.49
C GLU A 55 -9.73 0.30 10.00
N GLU A 56 -9.76 0.55 11.32
CA GLU A 56 -9.10 1.71 11.93
C GLU A 56 -7.59 1.69 11.69
N CYS A 57 -6.95 0.53 11.86
CA CYS A 57 -5.53 0.34 11.55
C CYS A 57 -5.23 0.66 10.08
N MET A 58 -6.07 0.20 9.15
CA MET A 58 -5.95 0.49 7.72
C MET A 58 -6.11 1.97 7.45
N TYR A 59 -7.13 2.59 8.03
CA TYR A 59 -7.46 3.99 7.80
C TYR A 59 -6.32 4.91 8.24
N ARG A 60 -5.75 4.66 9.42
CA ARG A 60 -4.58 5.41 9.92
C ARG A 60 -3.39 5.33 8.96
N LYS A 61 -3.11 4.14 8.41
CA LYS A 61 -2.04 3.97 7.40
C LYS A 61 -2.37 4.67 6.10
N LYS A 62 -3.62 4.58 5.64
CA LYS A 62 -4.09 5.23 4.42
C LYS A 62 -3.88 6.73 4.45
N LEU A 63 -4.08 7.39 5.59
CA LEU A 63 -3.81 8.83 5.75
C LEU A 63 -2.34 9.16 5.47
N THR A 64 -1.39 8.42 6.05
CA THR A 64 0.04 8.65 5.84
C THR A 64 0.51 8.21 4.45
N GLU A 65 0.08 7.03 3.99
CA GLU A 65 0.52 6.46 2.72
C GLU A 65 -0.03 7.28 1.54
N SER A 66 -1.28 7.75 1.60
CA SER A 66 -1.86 8.57 0.52
C SER A 66 -1.09 9.89 0.29
N GLN A 67 -0.58 10.49 1.37
CA GLN A 67 0.27 11.68 1.27
C GLN A 67 1.59 11.36 0.57
N SER A 68 2.26 10.27 0.96
CA SER A 68 3.50 9.80 0.31
C SER A 68 3.28 9.46 -1.16
N MET A 69 2.15 8.79 -1.48
CA MET A 69 1.81 8.44 -2.85
C MET A 69 1.58 9.66 -3.74
N ARG A 70 0.91 10.70 -3.22
CA ARG A 70 0.75 11.96 -3.95
C ARG A 70 2.10 12.56 -4.35
N SER A 71 3.06 12.59 -3.43
CA SER A 71 4.43 13.07 -3.72
C SER A 71 5.12 12.20 -4.78
N LYS A 72 5.00 10.88 -4.69
CA LYS A 72 5.57 9.94 -5.68
C LYS A 72 4.97 10.16 -7.08
N THR A 73 3.66 10.37 -7.17
CA THR A 73 2.98 10.67 -8.44
C THR A 73 3.50 11.97 -9.07
N ILE A 74 3.69 13.03 -8.28
CA ILE A 74 4.26 14.30 -8.77
C ILE A 74 5.68 14.09 -9.32
N GLN A 75 6.51 13.29 -8.64
CA GLN A 75 7.86 12.98 -9.10
C GLN A 75 7.86 12.22 -10.44
N VAL A 76 6.94 11.27 -10.61
CA VAL A 76 6.79 10.54 -11.89
C VAL A 76 6.40 11.50 -13.01
N ILE A 77 5.40 12.37 -12.80
CA ILE A 77 5.00 13.38 -13.80
C ILE A 77 6.19 14.26 -14.20
N MET A 78 6.95 14.78 -13.22
CA MET A 78 8.11 15.63 -13.48
C MET A 78 9.20 14.90 -14.27
N LYS A 79 9.45 13.63 -13.95
CA LYS A 79 10.41 12.79 -14.66
C LYS A 79 9.98 12.58 -16.12
N THR A 80 8.73 12.22 -16.35
CA THR A 80 8.17 11.99 -17.69
C THR A 80 8.25 13.26 -18.56
N LEU A 81 7.91 14.43 -18.00
CA LEU A 81 8.02 15.71 -18.71
C LEU A 81 9.47 16.04 -19.12
N ASN A 82 10.42 15.85 -18.21
CA ASN A 82 11.84 16.11 -18.47
C ASN A 82 12.41 15.15 -19.54
N GLU A 83 12.07 13.86 -19.47
CA GLU A 83 12.48 12.86 -20.46
C GLU A 83 11.89 13.14 -21.85
N THR A 84 10.67 13.69 -21.90
CA THR A 84 10.03 14.10 -23.16
C THR A 84 10.74 15.32 -23.75
N ASN A 85 11.01 16.35 -22.94
CA ASN A 85 11.72 17.54 -23.39
C ASN A 85 13.14 17.25 -23.91
N LYS A 86 13.87 16.34 -23.24
CA LYS A 86 15.20 15.89 -23.72
C LYS A 86 15.14 15.24 -25.09
N ARG A 87 14.11 14.44 -25.38
CA ARG A 87 13.91 13.82 -26.70
C ARG A 87 13.60 14.86 -27.77
N GLU A 88 12.73 15.82 -27.48
CA GLU A 88 12.38 16.90 -28.42
C GLU A 88 13.61 17.75 -28.82
N ARG A 89 14.51 18.03 -27.86
CA ARG A 89 15.76 18.77 -28.10
C ARG A 89 16.79 18.04 -28.98
N ILE A 90 16.70 16.71 -29.10
CA ILE A 90 17.58 15.91 -29.97
C ILE A 90 17.04 15.88 -31.41
N HIS A 91 15.74 16.15 -31.58
CA HIS A 91 15.04 16.12 -32.86
C HIS A 91 14.69 17.52 -33.41
N SER A 92 15.28 18.59 -32.85
CA SER A 92 15.21 19.99 -33.32
C SER A 92 16.62 20.49 -33.64
#